data_AF-A0A5N5TB90-F1
#
_entry.id   AF-A0A5N5TB90-F1
#
_cell.length_a   1.000
_cell.length_b   1.000
_cell.length_c   1.000
_cell.angle_alpha   90.00
_cell.angle_beta   90.00
_cell.angle_gamma   90.00
#
_symmetry.space_group_name_H-M   'P 1'
#
loop_
_entity.id
_entity.type
_entity.pdbx_description
1 polymer ?
#
loop_
_entity_poly.entity_id
_entity_poly.type
_entity_poly.pdbx_seq_one_letter_code
_entity_poly.pdbx_strand_id
1 'polypeptide(L)'
;MLVHSSSEYSCLSSRSTSLLRIPLILILRKMLFSREVESRRVAVQGFINILAQFRVMGALPSSQASFSFFFYIEPNNHNARANIIVRRTLYEGLSDVAKSNVKLVHNIMELLYQHLSTFIDIKEEILNPVKLHKTVTTQGESVVILEPLGELLLCLSKCKSFHDNRRTSRGMDDDEDDDFVTTLNGICSMFDSLVEKLAYCDLDDLNIGNISCSSAGARGKTNIMYVEVMIGVYDGLLHWVFCNDALQSPDKMKDLIALFKTQRKIIEANERET
;
A
#
# COMPACT_ATOMS: atom_id res chain seq x y z
N MET A 1 8.50 -48.56 -35.55
CA MET A 1 8.99 -47.25 -36.03
C MET A 1 8.44 -46.21 -35.06
N LEU A 2 9.18 -45.97 -33.97
CA LEU A 2 8.87 -45.01 -32.91
C LEU A 2 9.92 -43.91 -33.01
N VAL A 3 9.50 -42.68 -33.28
CA VAL A 3 10.38 -41.51 -33.23
C VAL A 3 9.88 -40.62 -32.09
N HIS A 4 10.61 -40.72 -30.97
CA HIS A 4 10.71 -39.69 -29.95
C HIS A 4 11.78 -38.67 -30.39
N SER A 5 11.46 -37.37 -30.33
CA SER A 5 12.44 -36.29 -30.11
C SER A 5 11.65 -35.02 -29.76
N SER A 6 11.49 -34.67 -28.49
CA SER A 6 12.45 -33.86 -27.70
C SER A 6 12.62 -32.45 -28.27
N SER A 7 11.72 -31.54 -27.87
CA SER A 7 11.92 -30.09 -27.96
C SER A 7 11.38 -29.44 -26.68
N GLU A 8 11.98 -29.82 -25.55
CA GLU A 8 11.93 -29.03 -24.33
C GLU A 8 13.38 -28.60 -24.00
N TYR A 9 13.52 -27.39 -23.44
CA TYR A 9 14.74 -26.86 -22.81
C TYR A 9 15.84 -26.28 -23.72
N SER A 10 15.60 -25.11 -24.28
CA SER A 10 16.65 -24.13 -24.61
C SER A 10 16.00 -22.74 -24.61
N CYS A 11 16.32 -21.77 -23.74
CA CYS A 11 17.65 -21.31 -23.38
C CYS A 11 17.61 -20.59 -22.02
N LEU A 12 18.16 -21.24 -20.99
CA LEU A 12 18.50 -20.67 -19.70
C LEU A 12 19.84 -19.92 -19.81
N SER A 13 19.80 -18.64 -20.12
CA SER A 13 20.88 -17.70 -19.76
C SER A 13 20.63 -17.27 -18.30
N SER A 14 21.33 -17.70 -17.24
CA SER A 14 22.69 -18.23 -17.09
C SER A 14 22.71 -19.32 -15.99
N ARG A 15 23.37 -20.45 -16.22
CA ARG A 15 23.45 -21.59 -15.27
C ARG A 15 24.07 -21.27 -13.90
N SER A 16 24.87 -20.21 -13.79
CA SER A 16 25.49 -19.81 -12.52
C SER A 16 24.53 -19.07 -11.57
N THR A 17 23.51 -18.42 -12.12
CA THR A 17 22.55 -17.66 -11.33
C THR A 17 21.41 -18.52 -10.78
N SER A 18 21.10 -19.67 -11.39
CA SER A 18 20.05 -20.58 -10.91
C SER A 18 20.44 -21.36 -9.65
N LEU A 19 21.72 -21.69 -9.45
CA LEU A 19 22.19 -22.48 -8.31
C LEU A 19 22.04 -21.76 -6.96
N LEU A 20 22.17 -20.43 -6.94
CA LEU A 20 21.98 -19.63 -5.71
C LEU A 20 20.55 -19.11 -5.57
N ARG A 21 19.81 -18.91 -6.68
CA ARG A 21 18.45 -18.37 -6.66
C ARG A 21 17.46 -19.27 -5.91
N ILE A 22 17.46 -20.58 -6.18
CA ILE A 22 16.49 -21.49 -5.54
C ILE A 22 16.74 -21.60 -4.03
N PRO A 23 17.98 -21.87 -3.56
CA PRO A 23 18.28 -21.85 -2.12
C PRO A 23 17.99 -20.51 -1.46
N LEU A 24 18.30 -19.38 -2.13
CA LEU A 24 18.01 -18.05 -1.60
C LEU A 24 16.50 -17.82 -1.43
N ILE A 25 15.69 -18.15 -2.44
CA ILE A 25 14.22 -18.05 -2.36
C ILE A 25 13.68 -18.90 -1.20
N LEU A 26 14.20 -20.13 -1.01
CA LEU A 26 13.79 -20.99 0.09
C LEU A 26 14.16 -20.41 1.46
N ILE A 27 15.37 -19.85 1.61
CA ILE A 27 15.81 -19.19 2.84
C ILE A 27 14.92 -17.97 3.13
N LEU A 28 14.70 -17.10 2.14
CA LEU A 28 13.83 -15.94 2.30
C LEU A 28 12.40 -16.35 2.66
N ARG A 29 11.85 -17.40 2.03
CA ARG A 29 10.54 -17.95 2.40
C ARG A 29 10.51 -18.40 3.85
N LYS A 30 11.55 -19.09 4.33
CA LYS A 30 11.64 -19.51 5.74
C LYS A 30 11.75 -18.31 6.68
N MET A 31 12.51 -17.28 6.29
CA MET A 31 12.69 -16.05 7.08
C MET A 31 11.40 -15.23 7.22
N LEU A 32 10.47 -15.29 6.25
CA LEU A 32 9.14 -14.67 6.38
C LEU A 32 8.34 -15.21 7.58
N PHE A 33 8.61 -16.45 8.01
CA PHE A 33 7.96 -17.07 9.17
C PHE A 33 8.80 -17.02 10.44
N SER A 34 9.91 -16.27 10.44
CA SER A 34 10.73 -16.07 11.64
C SER A 34 9.94 -15.33 12.73
N ARG A 35 10.20 -15.66 14.00
CA ARG A 35 9.65 -14.91 15.14
C ARG A 35 10.28 -13.51 15.26
N GLU A 36 11.50 -13.37 14.78
CA GLU A 36 12.23 -12.11 14.78
C GLU A 36 11.74 -11.19 13.65
N VAL A 37 11.41 -9.95 14.01
CA VAL A 37 10.96 -8.91 13.06
C VAL A 37 11.97 -8.66 11.98
N GLU A 38 13.23 -8.55 12.37
CA GLU A 38 14.29 -8.14 11.48
C GLU A 38 14.59 -9.22 10.43
N SER A 39 14.53 -10.49 10.82
CA SER A 39 14.52 -11.61 9.89
C SER A 39 13.39 -11.49 8.85
N ARG A 40 12.16 -11.15 9.27
CA ARG A 40 11.04 -10.97 8.33
C ARG A 40 11.23 -9.75 7.42
N ARG A 41 11.70 -8.63 7.96
CA ARG A 41 11.99 -7.40 7.21
C ARG A 41 13.04 -7.64 6.13
N VAL A 42 14.15 -8.31 6.48
CA VAL A 42 15.20 -8.72 5.54
C VAL A 42 14.66 -9.67 4.48
N ALA A 43 13.76 -10.59 4.84
CA ALA A 43 13.13 -11.48 3.89
C ALA A 43 12.30 -10.73 2.84
N VAL A 44 11.47 -9.77 3.28
CA VAL A 44 10.68 -8.90 2.39
C VAL A 44 11.59 -8.10 1.48
N GLN A 45 12.62 -7.44 2.00
CA GLN A 45 13.57 -6.68 1.18
C GLN A 45 14.26 -7.58 0.13
N GLY A 46 14.61 -8.80 0.52
CA GLY A 46 15.16 -9.81 -0.40
C GLY A 46 14.22 -10.13 -1.54
N PHE A 47 12.93 -10.38 -1.26
CA PHE A 47 11.92 -10.61 -2.30
C PHE A 47 11.69 -9.40 -3.19
N ILE A 48 11.64 -8.19 -2.62
CA ILE A 48 11.49 -6.94 -3.38
C ILE A 48 12.65 -6.78 -4.36
N ASN A 49 13.89 -6.97 -3.90
CA ASN A 49 15.08 -6.87 -4.76
C ASN A 49 15.05 -7.92 -5.89
N ILE A 50 14.61 -9.14 -5.58
CA ILE A 50 14.41 -10.21 -6.58
C ILE A 50 13.36 -9.77 -7.61
N LEU A 51 12.19 -9.29 -7.18
CA LEU A 51 11.10 -8.89 -8.09
C LEU A 51 11.45 -7.67 -8.96
N ALA A 52 12.26 -6.75 -8.41
CA ALA A 52 12.74 -5.56 -9.12
C ALA A 52 13.80 -5.91 -10.19
N GLN A 53 14.67 -6.88 -9.92
CA GLN A 53 15.79 -7.24 -10.82
C GLN A 53 15.44 -8.36 -11.80
N PHE A 54 14.61 -9.32 -11.41
CA PHE A 54 14.22 -10.44 -12.26
C PHE A 54 12.91 -10.13 -12.97
N ARG A 55 13.00 -9.87 -14.27
CA ARG A 55 11.82 -9.83 -15.14
C ARG A 55 11.16 -11.20 -15.12
N VAL A 56 10.02 -11.30 -14.43
CA VAL A 56 9.21 -12.52 -14.42
C VAL A 56 8.78 -12.81 -15.86
N MET A 57 9.19 -13.97 -16.38
CA MET A 57 8.71 -14.47 -17.66
C MET A 57 7.46 -15.32 -17.39
N GLY A 58 6.29 -14.69 -17.47
CA GLY A 58 4.99 -15.37 -17.32
C GLY A 58 3.99 -14.52 -16.55
N ALA A 59 2.71 -14.61 -16.91
CA ALA A 59 1.62 -14.02 -16.15
C ALA A 59 1.44 -14.81 -14.85
N LEU A 60 1.39 -14.12 -13.70
CA LEU A 60 0.99 -14.72 -12.44
C LEU A 60 -0.54 -14.75 -12.38
N PRO A 61 -1.18 -15.89 -12.03
CA PRO A 61 -2.61 -15.90 -11.71
C PRO A 61 -2.87 -14.97 -10.52
N SER A 62 -3.64 -13.91 -10.76
CA SER A 62 -3.83 -12.74 -9.89
C SER A 62 -4.58 -13.00 -8.58
N SER A 63 -5.50 -13.96 -8.56
CA SER A 63 -6.54 -14.00 -7.53
C SER A 63 -6.22 -14.79 -6.26
N GLN A 64 -5.34 -15.81 -6.31
CA GLN A 64 -5.06 -16.67 -5.15
C GLN A 64 -3.81 -16.27 -4.34
N ALA A 65 -2.86 -15.55 -4.94
CA ALA A 65 -1.62 -15.14 -4.27
C ALA A 65 -1.81 -13.91 -3.36
N SER A 66 -2.66 -12.97 -3.79
CA SER A 66 -2.86 -11.66 -3.15
C SER A 66 -3.55 -11.76 -1.79
N PHE A 67 -4.57 -12.61 -1.68
CA PHE A 67 -5.28 -12.85 -0.42
C PHE A 67 -4.43 -13.58 0.63
N SER A 68 -3.58 -14.52 0.19
CA SER A 68 -2.79 -15.33 1.12
C SER A 68 -1.64 -14.53 1.75
N PHE A 69 -0.98 -13.64 0.99
CA PHE A 69 0.19 -12.89 1.48
C PHE A 69 -0.15 -11.90 2.61
N PHE A 70 -1.29 -11.18 2.51
CA PHE A 70 -1.73 -10.28 3.58
C PHE A 70 -2.28 -11.01 4.81
N PHE A 71 -2.93 -12.17 4.61
CA PHE A 71 -3.43 -13.02 5.70
C PHE A 71 -2.29 -13.66 6.52
N TYR A 72 -1.13 -13.94 5.93
CA TYR A 72 0.04 -14.42 6.69
C TYR A 72 0.67 -13.34 7.59
N ILE A 73 0.28 -12.08 7.43
CA ILE A 73 0.60 -10.99 8.36
C ILE A 73 -0.61 -10.71 9.27
N GLU A 74 -1.46 -11.71 9.55
CA GLU A 74 -2.46 -11.57 10.60
C GLU A 74 -1.78 -11.24 11.94
N PRO A 75 -2.36 -10.31 12.72
CA PRO A 75 -1.88 -9.99 14.04
C PRO A 75 -2.20 -11.16 14.96
N ASN A 76 -1.35 -12.19 14.99
CA ASN A 76 -1.19 -12.93 16.22
C ASN A 76 -0.80 -11.89 17.28
N ASN A 77 -1.74 -11.61 18.19
CA ASN A 77 -1.82 -10.48 19.12
C ASN A 77 -0.47 -10.11 19.78
N HIS A 78 0.42 -11.08 19.96
CA HIS A 78 1.73 -10.95 20.58
C HIS A 78 2.80 -10.23 19.73
N ASN A 79 2.60 -10.00 18.42
CA ASN A 79 3.62 -9.42 17.51
C ASN A 79 3.12 -8.25 16.64
N ALA A 80 2.06 -7.55 17.04
CA ALA A 80 1.48 -6.45 16.27
C ALA A 80 2.47 -5.30 15.95
N ARG A 81 3.25 -4.80 16.94
CA ARG A 81 4.35 -3.81 16.70
C ARG A 81 5.40 -4.29 15.71
N ALA A 82 5.57 -5.60 15.69
CA ALA A 82 6.58 -6.31 14.95
C ALA A 82 6.18 -6.51 13.48
N ASN A 83 4.92 -6.24 13.10
CA ASN A 83 4.41 -6.42 11.74
C ASN A 83 4.29 -5.10 10.97
N ILE A 84 4.17 -3.94 11.64
CA ILE A 84 4.10 -2.64 10.94
C ILE A 84 5.38 -2.33 10.16
N ILE A 85 6.55 -2.61 10.74
CA ILE A 85 7.85 -2.37 10.08
C ILE A 85 7.94 -3.18 8.79
N VAL A 86 7.51 -4.44 8.83
CA VAL A 86 7.51 -5.33 7.66
C VAL A 86 6.55 -4.81 6.58
N ARG A 87 5.35 -4.33 6.96
CA ARG A 87 4.39 -3.72 6.03
C ARG A 87 4.93 -2.44 5.39
N ARG A 88 5.55 -1.55 6.16
CA ARG A 88 6.18 -0.33 5.63
C ARG A 88 7.26 -0.67 4.58
N THR A 89 8.16 -1.59 4.93
CA THR A 89 9.19 -2.09 3.99
C THR A 89 8.57 -2.71 2.73
N LEU A 90 7.45 -3.43 2.86
CA LEU A 90 6.74 -4.00 1.73
C LEU A 90 6.18 -2.89 0.81
N TYR A 91 5.44 -1.93 1.35
CA TYR A 91 4.82 -0.86 0.55
C TYR A 91 5.85 0.04 -0.12
N GLU A 92 6.91 0.41 0.57
CA GLU A 92 8.03 1.13 -0.04
C GLU A 92 8.61 0.36 -1.22
N GLY A 93 8.94 -0.92 -1.01
CA GLY A 93 9.54 -1.77 -2.02
C GLY A 93 8.64 -2.09 -3.21
N LEU A 94 7.33 -2.28 -3.00
CA LEU A 94 6.40 -2.60 -4.08
C LEU A 94 6.31 -1.47 -5.12
N SER A 95 6.41 -0.21 -4.68
CA SER A 95 6.45 0.93 -5.60
C SER A 95 7.69 0.91 -6.51
N ASP A 96 8.86 0.50 -6.00
CA ASP A 96 10.09 0.35 -6.78
C ASP A 96 10.01 -0.84 -7.76
N VAL A 97 9.37 -1.93 -7.36
CA VAL A 97 9.09 -3.08 -8.24
C VAL A 97 8.17 -2.64 -9.37
N ALA A 98 7.09 -1.92 -9.09
CA ALA A 98 6.17 -1.42 -10.11
C ALA A 98 6.90 -0.51 -11.12
N LYS A 99 7.80 0.35 -10.66
CA LYS A 99 8.64 1.20 -11.53
C LYS A 99 9.55 0.39 -12.45
N SER A 100 10.14 -0.69 -11.94
CA SER A 100 11.20 -1.46 -12.61
C SER A 100 10.66 -2.62 -13.47
N ASN A 101 9.49 -3.16 -13.12
CA ASN A 101 8.93 -4.37 -13.70
C ASN A 101 7.46 -4.19 -14.09
N VAL A 102 7.25 -3.65 -15.29
CA VAL A 102 5.92 -3.28 -15.82
C VAL A 102 4.90 -4.40 -15.83
N LYS A 103 5.34 -5.65 -16.00
CA LYS A 103 4.44 -6.81 -16.06
C LYS A 103 3.77 -7.11 -14.72
N LEU A 104 4.32 -6.59 -13.63
CA LEU A 104 3.78 -6.78 -12.28
C LEU A 104 2.92 -5.60 -11.81
N VAL A 105 2.89 -4.48 -12.56
CA VAL A 105 2.20 -3.25 -12.11
C VAL A 105 0.72 -3.52 -11.86
N HIS A 106 0.03 -4.21 -12.78
CA HIS A 106 -1.37 -4.59 -12.60
C HIS A 106 -1.55 -5.42 -11.32
N ASN A 107 -0.81 -6.53 -11.17
CA ASN A 107 -0.93 -7.39 -9.99
C ASN A 107 -0.63 -6.65 -8.68
N ILE A 108 0.34 -5.72 -8.69
CA ILE A 108 0.68 -4.92 -7.51
C ILE A 108 -0.46 -3.95 -7.19
N MET A 109 -0.98 -3.23 -8.20
CA MET A 109 -2.09 -2.28 -8.00
C MET A 109 -3.37 -2.98 -7.55
N GLU A 110 -3.71 -4.11 -8.14
CA GLU A 110 -4.85 -4.95 -7.74
C GLU A 110 -4.72 -5.42 -6.29
N LEU A 111 -3.55 -5.94 -5.91
CA LEU A 111 -3.25 -6.41 -4.56
C LEU A 111 -3.37 -5.29 -3.52
N LEU A 112 -2.81 -4.11 -3.81
CA LEU A 112 -2.88 -2.95 -2.92
C LEU A 112 -4.31 -2.40 -2.82
N TYR A 113 -5.04 -2.36 -3.93
CA TYR A 113 -6.42 -1.88 -3.99
C TYR A 113 -7.39 -2.79 -3.21
N GLN A 114 -7.27 -4.11 -3.38
CA GLN A 114 -8.06 -5.08 -2.61
C GLN A 114 -7.81 -4.93 -1.11
N HIS A 115 -6.55 -4.74 -0.70
CA HIS A 115 -6.19 -4.53 0.70
C HIS A 115 -6.73 -3.20 1.24
N LEU A 116 -6.52 -2.10 0.52
CA LEU A 116 -7.03 -0.76 0.87
C LEU A 116 -8.55 -0.78 1.09
N SER A 117 -9.28 -1.46 0.21
CA SER A 117 -10.74 -1.58 0.27
C SER A 117 -11.26 -2.15 1.60
N THR A 118 -10.45 -2.91 2.33
CA THR A 118 -10.84 -3.46 3.65
C THR A 118 -10.88 -2.41 4.77
N PHE A 119 -10.20 -1.28 4.57
CA PHE A 119 -10.07 -0.16 5.52
C PHE A 119 -10.92 1.06 5.16
N ILE A 120 -11.49 1.12 3.95
CA ILE A 120 -12.29 2.26 3.50
C ILE A 120 -13.80 1.95 3.51
N ASP A 121 -14.63 2.91 3.90
CA ASP A 121 -16.09 2.92 3.78
C ASP A 121 -16.56 4.23 3.12
N ILE A 122 -17.06 4.15 1.88
CA ILE A 122 -17.37 5.35 1.07
C ILE A 122 -18.87 5.67 1.10
N LYS A 123 -19.67 4.96 1.91
CA LYS A 123 -21.11 5.22 2.00
C LYS A 123 -21.41 6.68 2.36
N GLU A 124 -22.50 7.22 1.84
CA GLU A 124 -22.84 8.64 1.96
C GLU A 124 -22.98 9.08 3.42
N GLU A 125 -23.58 8.23 4.26
CA GLU A 125 -23.79 8.49 5.69
C GLU A 125 -22.50 8.47 6.54
N ILE A 126 -21.40 7.96 5.99
CA ILE A 126 -20.13 7.84 6.70
C ILE A 126 -19.30 9.11 6.48
N LEU A 127 -19.11 9.88 7.55
CA LEU A 127 -18.32 11.12 7.54
C LEU A 127 -16.81 10.83 7.40
N ASN A 128 -16.26 9.99 8.27
CA ASN A 128 -14.88 9.52 8.15
C ASN A 128 -14.81 8.22 7.33
N PRO A 129 -14.31 8.24 6.08
CA PRO A 129 -14.24 7.04 5.26
C PRO A 129 -13.20 6.02 5.75
N VAL A 130 -12.33 6.35 6.70
CA VAL A 130 -11.28 5.47 7.22
C VAL A 130 -11.79 4.69 8.43
N LYS A 131 -11.76 3.35 8.35
CA LYS A 131 -12.08 2.43 9.45
C LYS A 131 -10.94 2.39 10.48
N LEU A 132 -10.78 3.46 11.24
CA LEU A 132 -9.68 3.64 12.21
C LEU A 132 -9.54 2.48 13.20
N HIS A 133 -10.65 1.90 13.67
CA HIS A 133 -10.64 0.74 14.57
C HIS A 133 -9.91 -0.50 14.00
N LYS A 134 -9.70 -0.58 12.68
CA LYS A 134 -8.91 -1.65 12.04
C LYS A 134 -7.43 -1.32 11.91
N THR A 135 -7.04 -0.06 12.07
CA THR A 135 -5.65 0.40 11.84
C THR A 135 -4.83 0.44 13.13
N VAL A 136 -5.46 0.41 14.31
CA VAL A 136 -4.80 0.43 15.62
C VAL A 136 -5.37 -0.67 16.50
N THR A 137 -4.51 -1.34 17.27
CA THR A 137 -4.94 -2.27 18.33
C THR A 137 -4.45 -1.82 19.70
N THR A 138 -5.24 -2.15 20.72
CA THR A 138 -5.01 -1.78 22.10
C THR A 138 -5.07 -3.05 22.95
N GLN A 139 -3.96 -3.35 23.63
CA GLN A 139 -3.83 -4.49 24.56
C GLN A 139 -3.34 -3.97 25.91
N GLY A 140 -4.25 -3.89 26.89
CA GLY A 140 -3.95 -3.22 28.16
C GLY A 140 -3.54 -1.77 27.90
N GLU A 141 -2.35 -1.38 28.36
CA GLU A 141 -1.78 -0.05 28.12
C GLU A 141 -0.96 0.09 26.83
N SER A 142 -0.76 -1.03 26.10
CA SER A 142 0.01 -1.03 24.87
C SER A 142 -0.90 -0.76 23.68
N VAL A 143 -0.65 0.38 23.03
CA VAL A 143 -1.32 0.79 21.78
C VAL A 143 -0.31 0.75 20.65
N VAL A 144 -0.73 0.19 19.51
CA VAL A 144 0.13 -0.04 18.35
C VAL A 144 -0.65 0.13 17.05
N ILE A 145 -0.04 0.77 16.06
CA ILE A 145 -0.58 0.79 14.70
C ILE A 145 -0.36 -0.60 14.06
N LEU A 146 -1.43 -1.15 13.48
CA LEU A 146 -1.45 -2.40 12.74
C LEU A 146 -1.19 -2.19 11.25
N GLU A 147 -1.80 -1.14 10.70
CA GLU A 147 -1.83 -0.87 9.28
C GLU A 147 -1.30 0.55 9.01
N PRO A 148 -0.12 0.70 8.35
CA PRO A 148 0.42 1.97 7.93
C PRO A 148 -0.31 2.45 6.66
N LEU A 149 -1.54 2.95 6.84
CA LEU A 149 -2.49 3.24 5.75
C LEU A 149 -1.99 4.35 4.81
N GLY A 150 -1.23 5.31 5.33
CA GLY A 150 -0.62 6.36 4.52
C GLY A 150 0.40 5.81 3.53
N GLU A 151 1.26 4.90 3.97
CA GLU A 151 2.25 4.22 3.14
C GLU A 151 1.61 3.30 2.10
N LEU A 152 0.48 2.67 2.43
CA LEU A 152 -0.34 1.91 1.48
C LEU A 152 -0.87 2.80 0.35
N LEU A 153 -1.52 3.92 0.71
CA LEU A 153 -2.05 4.90 -0.25
C LEU A 153 -0.93 5.50 -1.11
N LEU A 154 0.19 5.87 -0.48
CA LEU A 154 1.35 6.42 -1.18
C LEU A 154 1.94 5.42 -2.17
N CYS A 155 2.05 4.14 -1.79
CA CYS A 155 2.50 3.08 -2.69
C CYS A 155 1.60 2.98 -3.92
N LEU A 156 0.28 2.93 -3.71
CA LEU A 156 -0.70 2.84 -4.80
C LEU A 156 -0.65 4.06 -5.72
N SER A 157 -0.52 5.26 -5.14
CA SER A 157 -0.35 6.51 -5.89
C SER A 157 0.93 6.53 -6.74
N LYS A 158 2.07 6.09 -6.17
CA LYS A 158 3.33 5.96 -6.93
C LYS A 158 3.20 4.95 -8.08
N CYS A 159 2.58 3.80 -7.84
CA CYS A 159 2.34 2.78 -8.87
C CYS A 159 1.57 3.37 -10.06
N LYS A 160 0.48 4.11 -9.82
CA LYS A 160 -0.26 4.80 -10.87
C LYS A 160 0.57 5.87 -11.57
N SER A 161 1.27 6.72 -10.84
CA SER A 161 2.12 7.76 -11.45
C SER A 161 3.20 7.16 -12.36
N PHE A 162 3.79 6.03 -11.97
CA PHE A 162 4.72 5.31 -12.84
C PHE A 162 4.04 4.72 -14.08
N HIS A 163 2.82 4.21 -13.95
CA HIS A 163 2.03 3.75 -15.08
C HIS A 163 1.78 4.88 -16.10
N ASP A 164 1.23 6.01 -15.64
CA ASP A 164 0.83 7.11 -16.51
C ASP A 164 2.02 7.76 -17.22
N ASN A 165 3.12 8.00 -16.49
CA ASN A 165 4.34 8.55 -17.07
C ASN A 165 4.89 7.69 -18.22
N ARG A 166 4.71 6.37 -18.13
CA ARG A 166 5.13 5.44 -19.18
C ARG A 166 4.21 5.48 -20.39
N ARG A 167 2.90 5.60 -20.15
CA ARG A 167 1.88 5.73 -21.19
C ARG A 167 2.10 7.00 -22.02
N THR A 168 2.39 8.13 -21.37
CA THR A 168 2.76 9.38 -22.04
C THR A 168 4.06 9.24 -22.86
N SER A 169 5.02 8.43 -22.39
CA SER A 169 6.32 8.28 -23.05
C SER A 169 6.34 7.34 -24.26
N ARG A 170 5.34 6.46 -24.41
CA ARG A 170 5.36 5.37 -25.42
C ARG A 170 4.41 5.55 -26.59
N GLY A 171 3.52 6.53 -26.56
CA GLY A 171 2.42 6.61 -27.52
C GLY A 171 1.34 5.57 -27.18
N MET A 172 0.08 5.88 -27.49
CA MET A 172 -1.14 5.18 -27.05
C MET A 172 -1.34 3.80 -27.72
N ASP A 173 -0.37 2.91 -27.66
CA ASP A 173 -0.54 1.50 -28.04
C ASP A 173 -0.93 0.70 -26.79
N ASP A 174 -2.19 0.78 -26.36
CA ASP A 174 -2.70 0.01 -25.22
C ASP A 174 -3.68 -1.07 -25.69
N ASP A 175 -3.16 -2.28 -25.89
CA ASP A 175 -3.89 -3.53 -25.61
C ASP A 175 -3.85 -3.75 -24.06
N GLU A 176 -4.32 -2.77 -23.28
CA GLU A 176 -4.51 -2.98 -21.83
C GLU A 176 -5.64 -4.01 -21.64
N ASP A 177 -5.37 -5.07 -20.88
CA ASP A 177 -6.40 -6.06 -20.56
C ASP A 177 -7.58 -5.37 -19.83
N ASP A 178 -8.83 -5.71 -20.20
CA ASP A 178 -10.06 -5.11 -19.62
C ASP A 178 -10.09 -5.17 -18.07
N ASP A 179 -9.52 -6.23 -17.49
CA ASP A 179 -9.37 -6.42 -16.05
C ASP A 179 -8.48 -5.34 -15.41
N PHE A 180 -7.42 -4.93 -16.10
CA PHE A 180 -6.52 -3.88 -15.62
C PHE A 180 -7.18 -2.51 -15.66
N VAL A 181 -7.90 -2.21 -16.76
CA VAL A 181 -8.68 -0.97 -16.90
C VAL A 181 -9.72 -0.87 -15.78
N THR A 182 -10.41 -1.98 -15.48
CA THR A 182 -11.40 -2.04 -14.38
C THR A 182 -10.75 -1.76 -13.03
N THR A 183 -9.59 -2.38 -12.75
CA THR A 183 -8.83 -2.15 -11.52
C THR A 183 -8.39 -0.69 -11.40
N LEU A 184 -7.85 -0.11 -12.48
CA LEU A 184 -7.38 1.28 -12.50
C LEU A 184 -8.54 2.26 -12.25
N ASN A 185 -9.69 2.05 -12.89
CA ASN A 185 -10.89 2.87 -12.68
C ASN A 185 -11.39 2.78 -11.23
N GLY A 186 -11.38 1.58 -10.63
CA GLY A 186 -11.74 1.38 -9.22
C GLY A 186 -10.81 2.16 -8.28
N ILE A 187 -9.50 2.14 -8.55
CA ILE A 187 -8.51 2.90 -7.79
C ILE A 187 -8.77 4.41 -7.92
N CYS A 188 -8.92 4.93 -9.14
CA CYS A 188 -9.20 6.35 -9.37
C CYS A 188 -10.46 6.80 -8.65
N SER A 189 -11.56 6.06 -8.80
CA SER A 189 -12.83 6.36 -8.13
C SER A 189 -12.69 6.36 -6.60
N MET A 190 -11.96 5.40 -6.03
CA MET A 190 -11.73 5.36 -4.58
C MET A 190 -10.95 6.59 -4.08
N PHE A 191 -9.90 6.99 -4.79
CA PHE A 191 -9.14 8.19 -4.42
C PHE A 191 -9.97 9.46 -4.59
N ASP A 192 -10.74 9.59 -5.68
CA ASP A 192 -11.60 10.76 -5.87
C ASP A 192 -12.64 10.89 -4.75
N SER A 193 -13.29 9.79 -4.36
CA SER A 193 -14.23 9.81 -3.24
C SER A 193 -13.57 10.09 -1.89
N LEU A 194 -12.32 9.64 -1.67
CA LEU A 194 -11.56 9.99 -0.47
C LEU A 194 -11.23 11.48 -0.44
N VAL A 195 -10.81 12.06 -1.57
CA VAL A 195 -10.54 13.49 -1.69
C VAL A 195 -11.81 14.29 -1.42
N GLU A 196 -12.94 13.93 -2.03
CA GLU A 196 -14.23 14.60 -1.83
C GLU A 196 -14.65 14.62 -0.36
N LYS A 197 -14.57 13.46 0.33
CA LYS A 197 -14.96 13.35 1.74
C LYS A 197 -13.97 14.04 2.69
N LEU A 198 -12.68 14.08 2.39
CA LEU A 198 -11.64 14.51 3.35
C LEU A 198 -11.08 15.92 3.12
N ALA A 199 -11.27 16.50 1.93
CA ALA A 199 -10.78 17.84 1.63
C ALA A 199 -11.46 18.93 2.48
N TYR A 200 -12.76 18.78 2.71
CA TYR A 200 -13.60 19.80 3.35
C TYR A 200 -14.26 19.36 4.65
N CYS A 201 -13.84 18.23 5.24
CA CYS A 201 -14.36 17.78 6.52
C CYS A 201 -13.80 18.59 7.69
N ASP A 202 -14.57 18.65 8.78
CA ASP A 202 -14.13 19.19 10.05
C ASP A 202 -13.53 18.08 10.95
N LEU A 203 -12.81 18.49 11.99
CA LEU A 203 -12.18 17.54 12.93
C LEU A 203 -13.20 16.64 13.63
N ASP A 204 -14.42 17.15 13.85
CA ASP A 204 -15.52 16.39 14.45
C ASP A 204 -16.04 15.29 13.51
N ASP A 205 -16.12 15.58 12.21
CA ASP A 205 -16.52 14.60 11.18
C ASP A 205 -15.56 13.41 11.11
N LEU A 206 -14.28 13.68 11.38
CA LEU A 206 -13.24 12.66 11.44
C LEU A 206 -13.33 11.77 12.68
N ASN A 207 -14.19 12.13 13.65
CA ASN A 207 -14.15 11.61 15.01
C ASN A 207 -12.74 11.77 15.61
N ILE A 208 -12.16 12.97 15.50
CA ILE A 208 -10.84 13.32 16.09
C ILE A 208 -10.94 14.58 16.96
N GLY A 209 -11.83 15.51 16.65
CA GLY A 209 -11.87 16.88 17.19
C GLY A 209 -12.23 17.05 18.67
N ASN A 210 -12.78 16.02 19.33
CA ASN A 210 -13.16 16.07 20.75
C ASN A 210 -12.54 14.91 21.55
N ILE A 211 -11.43 14.38 21.05
CA ILE A 211 -10.83 13.18 21.57
C ILE A 211 -9.64 13.56 22.43
N SER A 212 -9.72 13.32 23.74
CA SER A 212 -8.60 13.53 24.66
C SER A 212 -7.38 12.70 24.22
N CYS A 213 -6.39 13.32 23.58
CA CYS A 213 -5.10 12.74 23.22
C CYS A 213 -4.13 12.85 24.39
N SER A 214 -4.47 12.20 25.51
CA SER A 214 -3.54 12.12 26.64
C SER A 214 -2.56 10.97 26.44
N SER A 215 -1.28 11.23 26.74
CA SER A 215 -0.29 10.16 26.91
C SER A 215 -0.59 9.25 28.11
N ALA A 216 -1.49 9.68 29.01
CA ALA A 216 -1.98 8.91 30.14
C ALA A 216 -3.17 8.01 29.72
N GLY A 217 -3.01 6.71 29.95
CA GLY A 217 -4.05 5.71 29.68
C GLY A 217 -4.13 5.23 28.24
N ALA A 218 -4.69 4.04 28.06
CA ALA A 218 -4.76 3.38 26.76
C ALA A 218 -5.58 4.18 25.73
N ARG A 219 -6.70 4.76 26.15
CA ARG A 219 -7.63 5.47 25.25
C ARG A 219 -6.96 6.66 24.57
N GLY A 220 -6.27 7.51 25.33
CA GLY A 220 -5.56 8.67 24.76
C GLY A 220 -4.42 8.26 23.82
N LYS A 221 -3.66 7.21 24.15
CA LYS A 221 -2.66 6.62 23.25
C LYS A 221 -3.27 6.09 21.94
N THR A 222 -4.46 5.47 21.98
CA THR A 222 -5.18 5.02 20.77
C THR A 222 -5.52 6.19 19.86
N ASN A 223 -5.94 7.30 20.46
CA ASN A 223 -6.31 8.50 19.73
C ASN A 223 -5.13 9.15 19.02
N ILE A 224 -3.99 9.25 19.71
CA ILE A 224 -2.72 9.72 19.11
C ILE A 224 -2.36 8.86 17.88
N MET A 225 -2.52 7.54 17.98
CA MET A 225 -2.23 6.63 16.86
C MET A 225 -3.25 6.77 15.71
N TYR A 226 -4.52 7.05 16.00
CA TYR A 226 -5.50 7.38 14.96
C TYR A 226 -5.15 8.67 14.22
N VAL A 227 -4.71 9.69 14.97
CA VAL A 227 -4.21 10.94 14.38
C VAL A 227 -3.01 10.67 13.47
N GLU A 228 -2.03 9.88 13.91
CA GLU A 228 -0.87 9.51 13.09
C GLU A 228 -1.29 8.81 11.79
N VAL A 229 -2.23 7.86 11.86
CA VAL A 229 -2.78 7.18 10.68
C VAL A 229 -3.44 8.18 9.74
N MET A 230 -4.24 9.11 10.26
CA MET A 230 -4.95 10.10 9.44
C MET A 230 -3.99 11.08 8.78
N ILE A 231 -2.97 11.57 9.49
CA ILE A 231 -1.91 12.40 8.89
C ILE A 231 -1.30 11.68 7.69
N GLY A 232 -0.96 10.39 7.82
CA GLY A 232 -0.45 9.58 6.73
C GLY A 232 -1.44 9.39 5.58
N VAL A 233 -2.75 9.24 5.86
CA VAL A 233 -3.80 9.21 4.82
C VAL A 233 -3.80 10.51 4.01
N TYR A 234 -3.75 11.66 4.69
CA TYR A 234 -3.65 12.95 4.01
C TYR A 234 -2.37 13.06 3.17
N ASP A 235 -1.21 12.59 3.65
CA ASP A 235 0.03 12.58 2.86
C ASP A 235 -0.12 11.76 1.56
N GLY A 236 -0.76 10.58 1.65
CA GLY A 236 -1.04 9.73 0.49
C GLY A 236 -1.96 10.41 -0.52
N LEU A 237 -3.01 11.11 -0.06
CA LEU A 237 -3.94 11.85 -0.92
C LEU A 237 -3.31 13.10 -1.53
N LEU A 238 -2.50 13.84 -0.77
CA LEU A 238 -1.74 14.99 -1.26
C LEU A 238 -0.82 14.56 -2.41
N HIS A 239 -0.09 13.46 -2.23
CA HIS A 239 0.74 12.90 -3.30
C HIS A 239 -0.11 12.51 -4.52
N TRP A 240 -1.26 11.86 -4.31
CA TRP A 240 -2.16 11.49 -5.39
C TRP A 240 -2.66 12.68 -6.20
N VAL A 241 -3.22 13.70 -5.55
CA VAL A 241 -3.77 14.87 -6.25
C VAL A 241 -2.65 15.63 -6.97
N PHE A 242 -1.48 15.77 -6.32
CA PHE A 242 -0.32 16.43 -6.90
C PHE A 242 0.19 15.72 -8.16
N CYS A 243 0.32 14.39 -8.13
CA CYS A 243 0.88 13.61 -9.24
C CYS A 243 -0.10 13.40 -10.40
N ASN A 244 -1.41 13.38 -10.15
CA ASN A 244 -2.37 13.03 -11.20
C ASN A 244 -2.93 14.24 -11.95
N ASP A 245 -3.20 15.39 -11.31
CA ASP A 245 -3.95 16.47 -12.01
C ASP A 245 -3.75 17.90 -11.47
N ALA A 246 -3.10 18.09 -10.30
CA ALA A 246 -3.09 19.41 -9.63
C ALA A 246 -2.48 20.54 -10.48
N LEU A 247 -1.52 20.24 -11.35
CA LEU A 247 -0.88 21.25 -12.21
C LEU A 247 -1.71 21.62 -13.45
N GLN A 248 -2.72 20.81 -13.79
CA GLN A 248 -3.50 20.95 -15.02
C GLN A 248 -4.93 21.44 -14.75
N SER A 249 -5.44 21.26 -13.52
CA SER A 249 -6.79 21.67 -13.13
C SER A 249 -6.78 22.61 -11.92
N PRO A 250 -7.35 23.82 -12.02
CA PRO A 250 -7.44 24.74 -10.88
C PRO A 250 -8.34 24.18 -9.77
N ASP A 251 -9.32 23.33 -10.09
CA ASP A 251 -10.18 22.71 -9.09
C ASP A 251 -9.43 21.64 -8.29
N LYS A 252 -8.62 20.80 -8.96
CA LYS A 252 -7.76 19.83 -8.27
C LYS A 252 -6.69 20.53 -7.41
N MET A 253 -6.21 21.71 -7.82
CA MET A 253 -5.34 22.54 -6.96
C MET A 253 -6.06 23.04 -5.71
N LYS A 254 -7.35 23.42 -5.80
CA LYS A 254 -8.15 23.78 -4.61
C LYS A 254 -8.28 22.60 -3.66
N ASP A 255 -8.57 21.41 -4.19
CA ASP A 255 -8.67 20.19 -3.38
C ASP A 255 -7.34 19.86 -2.69
N LEU A 256 -6.21 19.99 -3.39
CA LEU A 256 -4.87 19.83 -2.81
C LEU A 256 -4.65 20.80 -1.63
N ILE A 257 -5.00 22.07 -1.82
CA ILE A 257 -4.86 23.10 -0.77
C ILE A 257 -5.81 22.80 0.40
N ALA A 258 -7.03 22.34 0.13
CA ALA A 258 -8.03 22.01 1.14
C ALA A 258 -7.56 20.82 2.01
N LEU A 259 -7.11 19.73 1.37
CA LEU A 259 -6.49 18.58 2.05
C LEU A 259 -5.30 19.02 2.93
N PHE A 260 -4.41 19.84 2.39
CA PHE A 260 -3.24 20.33 3.14
C PHE A 260 -3.66 21.14 4.37
N LYS A 261 -4.63 22.04 4.23
CA LYS A 261 -5.15 22.83 5.35
C LYS A 261 -5.78 21.94 6.42
N THR A 262 -6.58 20.95 6.03
CA THR A 262 -7.23 20.04 6.97
C THR A 262 -6.21 19.17 7.70
N GLN A 263 -5.20 18.64 7.00
CA GLN A 263 -4.08 17.94 7.65
C GLN A 263 -3.35 18.82 8.68
N ARG A 264 -3.10 20.10 8.36
CA ARG A 264 -2.45 21.04 9.29
C ARG A 264 -3.30 21.28 10.54
N LYS A 265 -4.61 21.43 10.39
CA LYS A 265 -5.53 21.52 11.55
C LYS A 265 -5.41 20.29 12.46
N ILE A 266 -5.31 19.09 11.89
CA ILE A 266 -5.15 17.84 12.66
C ILE A 266 -3.82 17.84 13.43
N ILE A 267 -2.71 18.21 12.78
CA ILE A 267 -1.39 18.29 13.40
C ILE A 267 -1.38 19.29 14.55
N GLU A 268 -1.89 20.50 14.32
CA GLU A 268 -1.94 21.55 15.33
C GLU A 268 -2.84 21.19 16.52
N ALA A 269 -3.94 20.46 16.30
CA ALA A 269 -4.80 19.98 17.38
C ALA A 269 -4.06 18.96 18.26
N ASN A 270 -3.27 18.06 17.65
CA ASN A 270 -2.51 17.05 18.37
C ASN A 270 -1.33 17.62 19.19
N GLU A 271 -0.65 18.65 18.68
CA GLU A 271 0.45 19.33 19.40
C GLU A 271 -0.02 20.09 20.64
N ARG A 272 -1.29 20.52 20.69
CA ARG A 272 -1.85 21.23 21.87
C ARG A 272 -2.21 20.30 23.02
N GLU A 273 -2.34 19.00 22.76
CA GLU A 273 -2.80 18.00 23.74
C GLU A 273 -1.68 17.13 24.31
N THR A 274 -0.45 17.23 23.76
CA THR A 274 0.75 16.50 24.19
C THR A 274 1.64 17.31 25.13
#